data_AF-A0A847ETP5-F1
#
_entry.id   AF-A0A847ETP5-F1
#
_cell.length_a   1.000
_cell.length_b   1.000
_cell.length_c   1.000
_cell.angle_alpha   90.00
_cell.angle_beta   90.00
_cell.angle_gamma   90.00
#
_symmetry.space_group_name_H-M   'P 1'
#
loop_
_entity.id
_entity.type
_entity.pdbx_description
1 polymer ?
#
loop_
_entity_poly.entity_id
_entity_poly.type
_entity_poly.pdbx_seq_one_letter_code
_entity_poly.pdbx_strand_id
1 'polypeptide(L)'
;MEKSDSLLFSRENTAFSSETFSTSFDEINKYVASNPNNFDITQLENCVDPDLLLGLSTYLEDIALENISLETTTNQIDEFNDKVYDKIKLWNLAEREVLNVVLVSKILRNMKYTNTHMNEKLLRDQLFRNNDTYNLMYVWLDCFKKRLNEEIN
;
A
#
# COMPACT_ATOMS: atom_id res chain seq x y z
N MET A 1 2.35 1.34 -32.18
CA MET A 1 3.10 0.69 -31.08
C MET A 1 2.19 0.71 -29.88
N GLU A 2 1.48 -0.39 -29.66
CA GLU A 2 0.77 -0.64 -28.41
C GLU A 2 1.82 -0.65 -27.31
N LYS A 3 1.74 0.30 -26.36
CA LYS A 3 2.49 0.16 -25.12
C LYS A 3 1.90 -1.06 -24.43
N SER A 4 2.71 -2.12 -24.43
CA SER A 4 2.50 -3.37 -23.73
C SER A 4 1.75 -3.16 -22.41
N ASP A 5 0.81 -4.06 -22.10
CA ASP A 5 0.21 -4.30 -20.77
C ASP A 5 1.29 -4.73 -19.73
N SER A 6 2.48 -4.14 -19.78
CA SER A 6 3.62 -4.54 -18.97
C SER A 6 3.45 -3.98 -17.57
N LEU A 7 3.37 -4.90 -16.62
CA LEU A 7 3.48 -4.74 -15.16
C LEU A 7 2.20 -4.33 -14.44
N LEU A 8 1.19 -5.18 -14.61
CA LEU A 8 0.02 -5.19 -13.73
C LEU A 8 0.35 -5.93 -12.42
N PHE A 9 0.00 -5.33 -11.29
CA PHE A 9 0.14 -5.88 -9.95
C PHE A 9 -0.43 -7.31 -9.89
N SER A 10 0.45 -8.31 -9.71
CA SER A 10 0.08 -9.73 -9.70
C SER A 10 0.77 -10.43 -8.54
N ARG A 11 0.11 -11.45 -7.98
CA ARG A 11 0.65 -12.27 -6.89
C ARG A 11 1.91 -13.02 -7.32
N GLU A 12 2.00 -13.38 -8.60
CA GLU A 12 3.13 -14.13 -9.16
C GLU A 12 4.39 -13.27 -9.33
N ASN A 13 4.22 -11.94 -9.39
CA ASN A 13 5.32 -10.99 -9.53
C ASN A 13 6.03 -10.71 -8.19
N THR A 14 5.37 -11.00 -7.07
CA THR A 14 5.98 -10.92 -5.75
C THR A 14 6.73 -12.22 -5.51
N ALA A 15 8.05 -12.25 -5.68
CA ALA A 15 8.89 -13.47 -5.62
C ALA A 15 8.95 -14.14 -4.22
N PHE A 16 7.94 -13.94 -3.38
CA PHE A 16 7.86 -14.35 -1.98
C PHE A 16 6.96 -15.58 -1.81
N SER A 17 7.30 -16.41 -0.84
CA SER A 17 6.53 -17.62 -0.54
C SER A 17 5.24 -17.27 0.22
N SER A 18 4.23 -18.13 0.09
CA SER A 18 3.01 -18.04 0.90
C SER A 18 3.29 -18.17 2.41
N GLU A 19 4.38 -18.83 2.79
CA GLU A 19 4.82 -18.98 4.18
C GLU A 19 5.30 -17.64 4.76
N THR A 20 6.04 -16.84 4.00
CA THR A 20 6.51 -15.51 4.45
C THR A 20 5.33 -14.56 4.69
N PHE A 21 4.33 -14.59 3.80
CA PHE A 21 3.08 -13.85 3.98
C PHE A 21 2.32 -14.32 5.22
N SER A 22 2.17 -15.64 5.41
CA SER A 22 1.45 -16.19 6.57
C SER A 22 2.13 -15.83 7.89
N THR A 23 3.47 -15.93 7.94
CA THR A 23 4.24 -15.60 9.14
C THR A 23 4.08 -14.11 9.49
N SER A 24 4.23 -13.23 8.51
CA SER A 24 4.04 -11.78 8.70
C SER A 24 2.62 -11.46 9.16
N PHE A 25 1.61 -12.10 8.57
CA PHE A 25 0.22 -11.95 8.96
C PHE A 25 -0.03 -12.35 10.42
N ASP A 26 0.53 -13.47 10.87
CA ASP A 26 0.41 -13.91 12.25
C ASP A 26 1.06 -12.93 13.24
N GLU A 27 2.22 -12.37 12.90
CA GLU A 27 2.89 -11.35 13.71
C GLU A 27 2.12 -10.03 13.76
N ILE A 28 1.54 -9.58 12.63
CA ILE A 28 0.64 -8.43 12.60
C ILE A 28 -0.55 -8.66 13.53
N ASN A 29 -1.20 -9.82 13.43
CA ASN A 29 -2.36 -10.14 14.26
C ASN A 29 -2.02 -10.19 15.76
N LYS A 30 -0.87 -10.79 16.12
CA LYS A 30 -0.38 -10.78 17.50
C LYS A 30 -0.15 -9.37 18.02
N TYR A 31 0.47 -8.51 17.21
CA TYR A 31 0.72 -7.12 17.57
C TYR A 31 -0.58 -6.35 17.77
N VAL A 32 -1.52 -6.42 16.82
CA VAL A 32 -2.83 -5.78 16.92
C VAL A 32 -3.61 -6.29 18.13
N ALA A 33 -3.62 -7.61 18.37
CA ALA A 33 -4.31 -8.23 19.49
C ALA A 33 -3.74 -7.84 20.86
N SER A 34 -2.47 -7.46 20.93
CA SER A 34 -1.85 -7.00 22.18
C SER A 34 -2.41 -5.66 22.69
N ASN A 35 -2.87 -4.80 21.77
CA ASN A 35 -3.55 -3.54 22.08
C ASN A 35 -4.65 -3.26 21.05
N PRO A 36 -5.78 -3.95 21.15
CA PRO A 36 -6.77 -4.04 20.08
C PRO A 36 -7.51 -2.74 19.82
N ASN A 37 -7.36 -1.68 20.63
CA ASN A 37 -8.01 -0.39 20.42
C ASN A 37 -7.02 0.75 20.14
N ASN A 38 -5.75 0.59 20.45
CA ASN A 38 -4.78 1.67 20.39
C ASN A 38 -3.34 1.21 20.11
N PHE A 39 -3.18 0.13 19.33
CA PHE A 39 -1.85 -0.23 18.84
C PHE A 39 -1.25 0.94 18.04
N ASP A 40 0.06 1.08 18.15
CA ASP A 40 0.80 2.10 17.41
C ASP A 40 0.95 1.62 15.97
N ILE A 41 0.29 2.34 15.06
CA ILE A 41 0.28 2.01 13.64
C ILE A 41 1.66 2.20 13.00
N THR A 42 2.51 3.06 13.56
CA THR A 42 3.87 3.32 13.06
C THR A 42 4.80 2.11 13.22
N GLN A 43 4.47 1.19 14.12
CA GLN A 43 5.26 0.00 14.39
C GLN A 43 4.81 -1.22 13.59
N LEU A 44 3.71 -1.15 12.83
CA LEU A 44 3.18 -2.30 12.08
C LEU A 44 4.19 -2.88 11.09
N GLU A 45 5.02 -2.03 10.47
CA GLU A 45 6.02 -2.49 9.50
C GLU A 45 7.06 -3.44 10.12
N ASN A 46 7.28 -3.36 11.44
CA ASN A 46 8.20 -4.25 12.15
C ASN A 46 7.66 -5.68 12.30
N CYS A 47 6.37 -5.90 12.01
CA CYS A 47 5.74 -7.22 12.02
C CYS A 47 5.85 -7.92 10.66
N VAL A 48 6.33 -7.23 9.62
CA VAL A 48 6.47 -7.79 8.27
C VAL A 48 7.91 -8.21 8.07
N ASP A 49 8.10 -9.37 7.43
CA ASP A 49 9.43 -9.80 6.98
C ASP A 49 10.13 -8.67 6.19
N PRO A 50 11.38 -8.29 6.52
CA PRO A 50 12.03 -7.15 5.91
C PRO A 50 12.20 -7.24 4.39
N ASP A 51 12.48 -8.44 3.87
CA ASP A 51 12.66 -8.65 2.43
C ASP A 51 11.31 -8.55 1.71
N LEU A 52 10.25 -9.10 2.31
CA LEU A 52 8.86 -8.95 1.83
C LEU A 52 8.43 -7.48 1.81
N LEU A 53 8.68 -6.75 2.90
CA LEU A 53 8.38 -5.32 3.01
C LEU A 53 9.10 -4.52 1.93
N LEU A 54 10.40 -4.77 1.73
CA LEU A 54 11.22 -4.11 0.72
C LEU A 54 10.74 -4.44 -0.69
N GLY A 55 10.55 -5.72 -1.02
CA GLY A 55 10.17 -6.11 -2.38
C GLY A 55 8.78 -5.63 -2.77
N LEU A 56 7.79 -5.72 -1.88
CA LEU A 56 6.47 -5.13 -2.12
C LEU A 56 6.56 -3.61 -2.24
N SER A 57 7.38 -2.96 -1.41
CA SER A 57 7.58 -1.52 -1.46
C SER A 57 8.18 -1.05 -2.78
N THR A 58 9.22 -1.74 -3.27
CA THR A 58 9.86 -1.44 -4.55
C THR A 58 8.91 -1.70 -5.71
N TYR A 59 8.22 -2.84 -5.69
CA TYR A 59 7.28 -3.20 -6.75
C TYR A 59 6.12 -2.20 -6.89
N LEU A 60 5.58 -1.73 -5.76
CA LEU A 60 4.58 -0.66 -5.76
C LEU A 60 5.16 0.62 -6.39
N GLU A 61 6.36 1.02 -6.02
CA GLU A 61 7.00 2.21 -6.59
C GLU A 61 7.25 2.09 -8.09
N ASP A 62 7.74 0.95 -8.57
CA ASP A 62 7.96 0.69 -10.00
C ASP A 62 6.64 0.81 -10.78
N ILE A 63 5.57 0.18 -10.27
CA ILE A 63 4.24 0.28 -10.85
C ILE A 63 3.76 1.73 -10.90
N ALA A 64 3.94 2.49 -9.82
CA ALA A 64 3.52 3.88 -9.78
C ALA A 64 4.35 4.75 -10.73
N LEU A 65 5.67 4.54 -10.84
CA LEU A 65 6.56 5.26 -11.77
C LEU A 65 6.16 5.05 -13.23
N GLU A 66 5.70 3.86 -13.58
CA GLU A 66 5.29 3.54 -14.96
C GLU A 66 3.92 4.12 -15.34
N ASN A 67 3.05 4.38 -14.35
CA ASN A 67 1.64 4.72 -14.60
C ASN A 67 1.24 6.13 -14.13
N ILE A 68 1.99 6.71 -13.20
CA ILE A 68 1.67 8.01 -12.58
C ILE A 68 2.77 9.03 -12.91
N SER A 69 2.33 10.17 -13.43
CA SER A 69 3.15 11.32 -13.78
C SER A 69 2.57 12.60 -13.18
N LEU A 70 3.29 13.73 -13.28
CA LEU A 70 2.81 15.03 -12.81
C LEU A 70 1.50 15.45 -13.49
N GLU A 71 1.33 15.09 -14.76
CA GLU A 71 0.15 15.40 -15.57
C GLU A 71 -1.04 14.45 -15.30
N THR A 72 -0.83 13.35 -14.57
CA THR A 72 -1.87 12.36 -14.28
C THR A 72 -2.97 13.01 -13.43
N THR A 73 -4.20 13.07 -13.96
CA THR A 73 -5.35 13.65 -13.26
C THR A 73 -5.89 12.75 -12.15
N THR A 74 -6.69 13.29 -11.24
CA THR A 74 -7.34 12.50 -10.17
C THR A 74 -8.18 11.34 -10.75
N ASN A 75 -8.96 11.58 -11.79
CA ASN A 75 -9.75 10.53 -12.44
C ASN A 75 -8.86 9.41 -13.01
N GLN A 76 -7.68 9.74 -13.53
CA GLN A 76 -6.74 8.72 -14.02
C GLN A 76 -6.09 7.94 -12.88
N ILE A 77 -5.89 8.55 -11.70
CA ILE A 77 -5.47 7.83 -10.50
C ILE A 77 -6.57 6.86 -10.06
N ASP A 78 -7.84 7.29 -10.03
CA ASP A 78 -8.98 6.43 -9.70
C ASP A 78 -9.10 5.25 -10.67
N GLU A 79 -9.08 5.50 -11.99
CA GLU A 79 -9.15 4.45 -13.00
C GLU A 79 -7.99 3.46 -12.90
N PHE A 80 -6.80 3.94 -12.54
CA PHE A 80 -5.64 3.09 -12.31
C PHE A 80 -5.79 2.26 -11.03
N ASN A 81 -6.25 2.89 -9.94
CA ASN A 81 -6.52 2.22 -8.68
C ASN A 81 -7.59 1.12 -8.84
N ASP A 82 -8.66 1.37 -9.59
CA ASP A 82 -9.68 0.38 -9.93
C ASP A 82 -9.07 -0.85 -10.60
N LYS A 83 -8.23 -0.64 -11.62
CA LYS A 83 -7.56 -1.73 -12.35
C LYS A 83 -6.64 -2.56 -11.45
N VAL A 84 -5.91 -1.91 -10.54
CA VAL A 84 -5.05 -2.60 -9.57
C VAL A 84 -5.91 -3.36 -8.56
N TYR A 85 -6.94 -2.71 -8.02
CA TYR A 85 -7.84 -3.28 -7.02
C TYR A 85 -8.57 -4.52 -7.55
N ASP A 86 -9.03 -4.49 -8.81
CA ASP A 86 -9.68 -5.63 -9.45
C ASP A 86 -8.82 -6.89 -9.48
N LYS A 87 -7.50 -6.76 -9.45
CA LYS A 87 -6.55 -7.89 -9.44
C LYS A 87 -6.27 -8.40 -8.03
N ILE A 88 -6.31 -7.51 -7.04
CA ILE A 88 -5.96 -7.84 -5.65
C ILE A 88 -7.17 -8.14 -4.78
N LYS A 89 -8.38 -7.78 -5.19
CA LYS A 89 -9.60 -8.04 -4.42
C LYS A 89 -9.86 -9.53 -4.17
N LEU A 90 -9.27 -10.42 -4.99
CA LEU A 90 -9.34 -11.87 -4.84
C LEU A 90 -8.17 -12.48 -4.06
N TRP A 91 -7.20 -11.68 -3.65
CA TRP A 91 -6.10 -12.15 -2.80
C TRP A 91 -6.65 -12.68 -1.47
N ASN A 92 -5.90 -13.58 -0.85
CA ASN A 92 -6.30 -14.05 0.47
C ASN A 92 -6.08 -12.95 1.52
N LEU A 93 -6.64 -13.15 2.72
CA LEU A 93 -6.57 -12.15 3.77
C LEU A 93 -5.13 -11.82 4.18
N ALA A 94 -4.26 -12.83 4.30
CA ALA A 94 -2.87 -12.63 4.71
C ALA A 94 -2.11 -11.74 3.72
N GLU A 95 -2.27 -11.99 2.42
CA GLU A 95 -1.66 -11.18 1.36
C GLU A 95 -2.14 -9.73 1.39
N ARG A 96 -3.46 -9.50 1.53
CA ARG A 96 -4.02 -8.14 1.60
C ARG A 96 -3.61 -7.40 2.87
N GLU A 97 -3.57 -8.08 4.01
CA GLU A 97 -3.18 -7.46 5.29
C GLU A 97 -1.73 -7.00 5.25
N VAL A 98 -0.81 -7.83 4.72
CA VAL A 98 0.59 -7.44 4.54
C VAL A 98 0.72 -6.27 3.56
N LEU A 99 0.00 -6.30 2.44
CA LEU A 99 -0.05 -5.16 1.52
C LEU A 99 -0.56 -3.88 2.21
N ASN A 100 -1.59 -3.99 3.05
CA ASN A 100 -2.11 -2.85 3.81
C ASN A 100 -1.05 -2.27 4.75
N VAL A 101 -0.24 -3.10 5.41
CA VAL A 101 0.89 -2.62 6.22
C VAL A 101 1.91 -1.87 5.37
N VAL A 102 2.26 -2.38 4.19
CA VAL A 102 3.18 -1.70 3.26
C VAL A 102 2.63 -0.33 2.85
N LEU A 103 1.35 -0.26 2.47
CA LEU A 103 0.68 0.99 2.10
C LEU A 103 0.63 1.97 3.26
N VAL A 104 0.26 1.52 4.45
CA VAL A 104 0.25 2.31 5.69
C VAL A 104 1.63 2.89 5.97
N SER A 105 2.69 2.08 5.92
CA SER A 105 4.08 2.54 6.10
C SER A 105 4.43 3.65 5.11
N LYS A 106 4.13 3.46 3.82
CA LYS A 106 4.39 4.47 2.79
C LYS A 106 3.59 5.76 3.02
N ILE A 107 2.32 5.67 3.41
CA ILE A 107 1.49 6.84 3.74
C ILE A 107 2.09 7.58 4.94
N LEU A 108 2.44 6.87 6.02
CA LEU A 108 3.02 7.45 7.23
C LEU A 108 4.31 8.22 6.94
N ARG A 109 5.21 7.65 6.15
CA ARG A 109 6.47 8.30 5.72
C ARG A 109 6.24 9.53 4.83
N ASN A 110 5.06 9.64 4.23
CA ASN A 110 4.67 10.68 3.28
C ASN A 110 3.47 11.51 3.76
N MET A 111 3.19 11.53 5.07
CA MET A 111 2.00 12.20 5.64
C MET A 111 1.89 13.67 5.24
N LYS A 112 3.01 14.36 5.03
CA LYS A 112 3.01 15.77 4.58
C LYS A 112 2.32 15.98 3.22
N TYR A 113 2.19 14.95 2.39
CA TYR A 113 1.54 14.99 1.08
C TYR A 113 0.07 14.56 1.12
N THR A 114 -0.39 14.00 2.24
CA THR A 114 -1.79 13.58 2.41
C THR A 114 -2.73 14.78 2.51
N ASN A 115 -4.04 14.53 2.43
CA ASN A 115 -5.02 15.59 2.72
C ASN A 115 -4.94 16.04 4.20
N THR A 116 -5.39 17.25 4.51
CA THR A 116 -5.31 17.82 5.87
C THR A 116 -6.10 17.06 6.94
N HIS A 117 -7.01 16.17 6.54
CA HIS A 117 -7.82 15.37 7.45
C HIS A 117 -7.22 13.98 7.72
N MET A 118 -6.23 13.56 6.93
CA MET A 118 -5.52 12.31 7.13
C MET A 118 -4.67 12.41 8.39
N ASN A 119 -4.77 11.39 9.23
CA ASN A 119 -4.00 11.26 10.46
C ASN A 119 -3.90 9.78 10.86
N GLU A 120 -3.02 9.47 11.81
CA GLU A 120 -2.80 8.10 12.29
C GLU A 120 -4.07 7.42 12.77
N LYS A 121 -4.98 8.16 13.41
CA LYS A 121 -6.25 7.61 13.89
C LYS A 121 -7.16 7.18 12.73
N LEU A 122 -7.31 8.01 11.69
CA LEU A 122 -8.07 7.66 10.50
C LEU A 122 -7.45 6.45 9.79
N LEU A 123 -6.13 6.48 9.60
CA LEU A 123 -5.38 5.41 8.94
C LEU A 123 -5.53 4.08 9.69
N ARG A 124 -5.46 4.11 11.02
CA ARG A 124 -5.62 2.93 11.87
C ARG A 124 -7.06 2.45 11.94
N ASP A 125 -7.96 3.34 12.36
CA ASP A 125 -9.29 2.96 12.82
C ASP A 125 -10.30 2.84 11.68
N GLN A 126 -10.04 3.48 10.54
CA GLN A 126 -10.95 3.44 9.38
C GLN A 126 -10.37 2.69 8.19
N LEU A 127 -9.08 2.87 7.88
CA LEU A 127 -8.51 2.27 6.67
C LEU A 127 -7.94 0.87 6.94
N PHE A 128 -6.95 0.78 7.84
CA PHE A 128 -6.28 -0.48 8.14
C PHE A 128 -7.23 -1.52 8.76
N ARG A 129 -7.94 -1.16 9.84
CA ARG A 129 -8.86 -2.10 10.53
C ARG A 129 -9.97 -2.66 9.66
N ASN A 130 -10.44 -1.90 8.67
CA ASN A 130 -11.50 -2.35 7.78
C ASN A 130 -10.95 -3.14 6.58
N ASN A 131 -9.64 -3.42 6.55
CA ASN A 131 -8.94 -4.01 5.40
C ASN A 131 -9.22 -3.22 4.11
N ASP A 132 -9.29 -1.89 4.20
CA ASP A 132 -9.68 -1.01 3.11
C ASP A 132 -8.51 -0.74 2.14
N THR A 133 -8.06 -1.80 1.48
CA THR A 133 -6.93 -1.78 0.55
C THR A 133 -7.15 -0.79 -0.59
N TYR A 134 -8.38 -0.63 -1.06
CA TYR A 134 -8.72 0.31 -2.15
C TYR A 134 -8.38 1.75 -1.76
N ASN A 135 -8.88 2.21 -0.62
CA ASN A 135 -8.65 3.59 -0.17
C ASN A 135 -7.20 3.80 0.29
N LEU A 136 -6.56 2.78 0.88
CA LEU A 136 -5.12 2.84 1.20
C LEU A 136 -4.28 3.03 -0.07
N MET A 137 -4.57 2.26 -1.12
CA MET A 137 -3.87 2.36 -2.40
C MET A 137 -4.07 3.73 -3.05
N TYR A 138 -5.32 4.22 -3.08
CA TYR A 138 -5.63 5.55 -3.59
C TYR A 138 -4.87 6.66 -2.86
N VAL A 139 -4.91 6.66 -1.53
CA VAL A 139 -4.23 7.67 -0.71
C VAL A 139 -2.72 7.64 -0.97
N TRP A 140 -2.13 6.45 -1.06
CA TRP A 140 -0.71 6.31 -1.36
C TRP A 140 -0.37 6.82 -2.78
N LEU A 141 -1.16 6.51 -3.80
CA LEU A 141 -0.95 6.98 -5.18
C LEU A 141 -1.03 8.51 -5.29
N ASP A 142 -2.00 9.13 -4.61
CA ASP A 142 -2.11 10.59 -4.52
C ASP A 142 -0.88 11.21 -3.83
N CYS A 143 -0.42 10.60 -2.73
CA CYS A 143 0.81 11.03 -2.05
C CYS A 143 2.04 10.89 -2.95
N PHE A 144 2.15 9.78 -3.68
CA PHE A 144 3.25 9.51 -4.59
C PHE A 144 3.33 10.59 -5.68
N LYS A 145 2.20 10.93 -6.33
CA LYS A 145 2.15 12.00 -7.33
C LYS A 145 2.60 13.34 -6.76
N LYS A 146 2.11 13.72 -5.57
CA LYS A 146 2.48 14.99 -4.93
C LYS A 146 3.96 15.05 -4.57
N ARG A 147 4.54 13.94 -4.13
CA ARG A 147 5.98 13.81 -3.88
C ARG A 147 6.81 14.06 -5.14
N LEU A 148 6.42 13.51 -6.29
CA LEU A 148 7.11 13.74 -7.57
C LEU A 148 7.20 15.24 -7.90
N ASN A 149 6.18 16.02 -7.55
CA ASN A 149 6.18 17.46 -7.79
C ASN A 149 7.18 18.21 -6.90
N GLU A 150 7.43 17.76 -5.68
CA GLU A 150 8.44 18.36 -4.80
C GLU A 150 9.88 17.98 -5.18
N GLU A 151 10.12 16.79 -5.72
CA GLU A 151 11.49 16.37 -6.11
C GLU A 151 12.04 17.09 -7.35
N ILE A 152 11.17 17.78 -8.10
CA ILE A 152 11.52 18.51 -9.33
C ILE A 152 11.73 20.02 -9.06
N ASN A 153 11.27 20.54 -7.92
CA ASN A 153 11.35 21.95 -7.53
C ASN A 153 12.41 22.21 -6.45
#